data_AF-A0A9D0ZYC0-F1
#
_entry.id   AF-A0A9D0ZYC0-F1
#
_cell.length_a   1.000
_cell.length_b   1.000
_cell.length_c   1.000
_cell.angle_alpha   90.00
_cell.angle_beta   90.00
_cell.angle_gamma   90.00
#
_symmetry.space_group_name_H-M   'P 1'
#
loop_
_entity.id
_entity.type
_entity.pdbx_description
1 polymer ?
#
loop_
_entity_poly.entity_id
_entity_poly.type
_entity_poly.pdbx_seq_one_letter_code
_entity_poly.pdbx_strand_id
1 'polypeptide(L)'
;MQCHVCKKTHVDHIFYINLADTIYQMPICEDCLQKRWQAAVSSGQAESFKQRTGWYPGQPKTRQMGDQPFPELAVEGLRTRRKLQALNTQLDEAAKLEHYEEAAKLRDDIAVIRERGDGHGHQA
;
A
#
# COMPACT_ATOMS: atom_id res chain seq x y z
N MET A 1 -14.56 22.97 0.61
CA MET A 1 -13.38 23.51 -0.12
C MET A 1 -13.73 23.55 -1.61
N GLN A 2 -13.23 24.50 -2.42
CA GLN A 2 -13.56 24.59 -3.85
C GLN A 2 -12.37 24.21 -4.72
N CYS A 3 -12.60 23.56 -5.86
CA CYS A 3 -11.57 23.30 -6.85
C CYS A 3 -10.97 24.61 -7.36
N HIS A 4 -9.65 24.73 -7.29
CA HIS A 4 -8.91 25.91 -7.72
C HIS A 4 -9.10 26.22 -9.21
N VAL A 5 -9.32 25.17 -10.02
CA VAL A 5 -9.47 25.26 -11.49
C VAL A 5 -10.90 25.58 -11.92
N CYS A 6 -11.89 24.76 -11.56
CA CYS A 6 -13.28 24.91 -12.03
C CYS A 6 -14.22 25.60 -11.03
N LYS A 7 -13.74 25.95 -9.83
CA LYS A 7 -14.49 26.60 -8.74
C LYS A 7 -15.70 25.83 -8.19
N LYS A 8 -15.93 24.60 -8.65
CA LYS A 8 -16.94 23.69 -8.07
C LYS A 8 -16.58 23.32 -6.62
N THR A 9 -17.59 23.03 -5.82
CA THR A 9 -17.45 22.68 -4.38
C THR A 9 -16.90 21.28 -4.12
N HIS A 10 -16.65 20.48 -5.15
CA HIS A 10 -16.05 19.15 -5.07
C HIS A 10 -14.53 19.22 -5.23
N VAL A 11 -13.80 18.52 -4.35
CA VAL A 11 -12.34 18.46 -4.33
C VAL A 11 -11.92 17.04 -4.01
N ASP A 12 -11.00 16.51 -4.81
CA ASP A 12 -10.50 15.13 -4.68
C ASP A 12 -9.05 15.12 -4.19
N HIS A 13 -8.25 16.11 -4.63
CA HIS A 13 -6.82 16.21 -4.34
C HIS A 13 -6.48 17.60 -3.81
N ILE A 14 -5.54 17.68 -2.86
CA ILE A 14 -5.00 18.93 -2.35
C ILE A 14 -3.48 18.91 -2.54
N PHE A 15 -2.97 19.80 -3.37
CA PHE A 15 -1.53 19.99 -3.57
C PHE A 15 -1.01 21.09 -2.67
N TYR A 16 0.21 20.91 -2.15
CA TYR A 16 0.89 21.94 -1.37
C TYR A 16 2.05 22.49 -2.20
N ILE A 17 2.06 23.80 -2.44
CA ILE A 17 3.16 24.49 -3.13
C ILE A 17 3.83 25.40 -2.13
N ASN A 18 5.14 25.23 -1.93
CA ASN A 18 5.95 26.23 -1.23
C ASN A 18 6.35 27.32 -2.23
N LEU A 19 5.90 28.55 -1.97
CA LEU A 19 6.30 29.74 -2.71
C LEU A 19 6.83 30.77 -1.69
N ALA A 20 8.13 31.08 -1.75
CA ALA A 20 8.77 32.05 -0.85
C ALA A 20 8.45 31.81 0.64
N ASP A 21 8.68 30.57 1.11
CA ASP A 21 8.41 30.10 2.49
C ASP A 21 6.94 30.13 2.91
N THR A 22 6.02 30.40 1.99
CA THR A 22 4.58 30.32 2.21
C THR A 22 4.02 29.07 1.54
N ILE A 23 3.36 28.21 2.32
CA ILE A 23 2.73 26.99 1.81
C ILE A 23 1.32 27.31 1.33
N TYR A 24 1.10 27.22 0.02
CA TYR A 24 -0.20 27.37 -0.62
C TYR A 24 -0.89 26.02 -0.82
N GLN A 25 -2.16 25.94 -0.43
CA GLN A 25 -3.01 24.80 -0.71
C GLN A 25 -3.73 25.01 -2.04
N MET A 26 -3.58 24.05 -2.96
CA MET A 26 -4.29 24.00 -4.22
C MET A 26 -5.22 22.78 -4.26
N PRO A 27 -6.47 22.92 -3.82
CA PRO A 27 -7.51 21.93 -4.06
C PRO A 27 -7.83 21.78 -5.55
N ILE A 28 -7.90 20.56 -6.06
CA ILE A 28 -8.26 20.26 -7.45
C ILE A 28 -9.21 19.04 -7.48
N CYS A 29 -10.24 19.08 -8.32
CA CYS A 29 -11.11 17.92 -8.56
C CYS A 29 -10.50 16.98 -9.61
N GLU A 30 -10.87 15.70 -9.56
CA GLU A 30 -10.36 14.63 -10.43
C GLU A 30 -10.49 15.00 -11.92
N ASP A 31 -11.65 15.53 -12.34
CA ASP A 31 -11.89 15.96 -13.73
C ASP A 31 -10.89 17.00 -14.23
N CYS A 32 -10.58 17.99 -13.39
CA CYS A 32 -9.63 19.04 -13.74
C CYS A 32 -8.20 18.51 -13.75
N LEU A 33 -7.89 17.57 -12.86
CA LEU A 33 -6.58 16.95 -12.78
C LEU A 33 -6.30 16.06 -14.00
N GLN A 34 -7.28 15.24 -14.41
CA GLN A 34 -7.24 14.44 -15.64
C GLN A 34 -6.99 15.29 -16.89
N LYS A 35 -7.71 16.42 -17.03
CA LYS A 35 -7.51 17.34 -18.16
C LYS A 35 -6.09 17.91 -18.21
N ARG A 36 -5.53 18.28 -17.05
CA ARG A 36 -4.13 18.78 -16.98
C ARG A 36 -3.13 17.69 -17.32
N TRP A 37 -3.39 16.46 -16.91
CA TRP A 37 -2.57 15.31 -17.30
C TRP A 37 -2.61 15.06 -18.80
N GLN A 38 -3.79 15.04 -19.43
CA GLN A 38 -3.90 14.89 -20.88
C GLN A 38 -3.14 16.00 -21.63
N ALA A 39 -3.23 17.24 -21.15
CA ALA A 39 -2.43 18.34 -21.70
C ALA A 39 -0.92 18.07 -21.55
N ALA A 40 -0.45 17.65 -20.38
CA ALA A 40 0.96 17.33 -20.14
C ALA A 40 1.46 16.16 -21.02
N VAL A 41 0.63 15.14 -21.24
CA VAL A 41 0.93 14.02 -22.15
C VAL A 41 1.06 14.54 -23.58
N SER A 42 0.09 15.32 -24.06
CA SER A 42 0.09 15.86 -25.43
C SER A 42 1.27 16.79 -25.71
N SER A 43 1.80 17.47 -24.69
CA SER A 43 2.95 18.36 -24.80
C SER A 43 4.30 17.67 -24.51
N GLY A 44 4.33 16.35 -24.34
CA GLY A 44 5.55 15.60 -24.00
C GLY A 44 6.12 15.88 -22.60
N GLN A 45 5.34 16.50 -21.71
CA GLN A 45 5.75 16.89 -20.35
C GLN A 45 5.21 15.95 -19.26
N ALA A 46 4.75 14.76 -19.64
CA ALA A 46 4.16 13.78 -18.72
C ALA A 46 5.08 13.45 -17.52
N GLU A 47 6.36 13.16 -17.77
CA GLU A 47 7.31 12.85 -16.69
C GLU A 47 7.56 14.04 -15.76
N SER A 48 7.69 15.25 -16.32
CA SER A 48 7.83 16.48 -15.52
C SER A 48 6.57 16.75 -14.69
N PHE A 49 5.38 16.41 -15.20
CA PHE A 49 4.14 16.52 -14.44
C PHE A 49 4.11 15.54 -13.27
N LYS A 50 4.48 14.27 -13.49
CA LYS A 50 4.58 13.25 -12.44
C LYS A 50 5.56 13.67 -11.34
N GLN A 51 6.74 14.14 -11.72
CA GLN A 51 7.77 14.55 -10.76
C GLN A 51 7.31 15.73 -9.89
N ARG A 52 6.59 16.70 -10.48
CA ARG A 52 6.12 17.89 -9.75
C ARG A 52 4.90 17.63 -8.88
N THR A 53 3.96 16.84 -9.36
CA THR A 53 2.66 16.65 -8.69
C THR A 53 2.57 15.35 -7.89
N GLY A 54 3.44 14.38 -8.19
CA GLY A 54 3.35 13.03 -7.67
C GLY A 54 2.13 12.25 -8.17
N TRP A 55 1.35 12.79 -9.11
CA TRP A 55 0.08 12.23 -9.56
C TRP A 55 0.12 11.73 -11.00
N TYR A 56 -0.53 10.59 -11.27
CA TYR A 56 -0.81 10.07 -12.61
C TYR A 56 -2.01 9.09 -12.61
N PRO A 57 -2.69 8.89 -13.76
CA PRO A 57 -3.78 7.92 -13.84
C PRO A 57 -3.29 6.50 -13.55
N GLY A 58 -4.04 5.75 -12.75
CA GLY A 58 -3.67 4.39 -12.36
C GLY A 58 -2.58 4.32 -11.28
N GLN A 59 -2.22 5.45 -10.66
CA GLN A 59 -1.35 5.44 -9.49
C GLN A 59 -1.97 4.59 -8.37
N PRO A 60 -1.21 3.67 -7.76
CA PRO A 60 -1.69 2.95 -6.59
C PRO A 60 -1.99 3.95 -5.47
N LYS A 61 -3.17 3.84 -4.85
CA LYS A 61 -3.55 4.71 -3.71
C LYS A 61 -2.43 4.66 -2.67
N THR A 62 -1.91 5.82 -2.32
CA THR A 62 -0.97 5.95 -1.21
C THR A 62 -1.66 5.46 0.04
N ARG A 63 -0.99 4.57 0.79
CA ARG A 63 -1.54 4.05 2.05
C ARG A 63 -1.75 5.21 3.01
N GLN A 64 -2.96 5.34 3.53
CA GLN A 64 -3.27 6.33 4.55
C GLN A 64 -2.89 5.80 5.94
N MET A 65 -2.59 6.71 6.85
CA MET A 65 -2.32 6.37 8.24
C MET A 65 -3.61 5.82 8.86
N GLY A 66 -3.60 4.55 9.26
CA GLY A 66 -4.79 3.82 9.72
C GLY A 66 -5.31 2.78 8.72
N ASP A 67 -4.82 2.76 7.48
CA ASP A 67 -5.01 1.61 6.59
C ASP A 67 -4.41 0.36 7.25
N GLN A 68 -5.10 -0.77 7.10
CA GLN A 68 -4.66 -2.05 7.67
C GLN A 68 -3.17 -2.28 7.33
N PRO A 69 -2.30 -2.53 8.33
CA PRO A 69 -0.85 -2.59 8.12
C PRO A 69 -0.47 -3.63 7.04
N PHE A 70 -1.35 -4.62 6.87
CA PHE A 70 -1.23 -5.69 5.90
C PHE A 70 -2.50 -5.78 5.03
N PRO A 71 -2.38 -5.60 3.69
CA PRO A 71 -3.50 -5.79 2.79
C PRO A 71 -4.03 -7.24 2.87
N GLU A 72 -5.34 -7.41 2.98
CA GLU A 72 -6.02 -8.70 2.81
C GLU A 72 -5.90 -9.25 1.38
N LEU A 73 -5.29 -8.50 0.46
CA LEU A 73 -4.98 -8.90 -0.91
C LEU A 73 -3.48 -9.19 -1.11
N ALA A 74 -2.70 -9.33 -0.02
CA ALA A 74 -1.30 -9.72 -0.14
C ALA A 74 -1.17 -11.08 -0.87
N VAL A 75 -0.15 -11.21 -1.73
CA VAL A 75 0.18 -12.47 -2.43
C VAL A 75 0.21 -13.62 -1.41
N GLU A 76 -0.38 -14.77 -1.75
CA GLU A 76 -0.54 -15.88 -0.81
C GLU A 76 0.78 -16.28 -0.13
N GLY A 77 1.89 -16.33 -0.89
CA GLY A 77 3.22 -16.62 -0.34
C GLY A 77 3.67 -15.66 0.77
N LEU A 78 3.30 -14.36 0.69
CA LEU A 78 3.59 -13.40 1.75
C LEU A 78 2.73 -13.64 2.99
N ARG A 79 1.49 -14.09 2.84
CA ARG A 79 0.63 -14.45 3.98
C ARG A 79 1.15 -15.70 4.68
N THR A 80 1.49 -16.73 3.92
CA THR A 80 2.06 -17.98 4.43
C THR A 80 3.35 -17.70 5.19
N ARG A 81 4.26 -16.90 4.62
CA ARG A 81 5.50 -16.52 5.31
C ARG A 81 5.26 -15.80 6.64
N ARG A 82 4.30 -14.87 6.68
CA ARG A 82 3.94 -14.16 7.92
C ARG A 82 3.30 -15.07 8.97
N LYS A 83 2.39 -15.94 8.55
CA LYS A 83 1.75 -16.92 9.42
C LYS A 83 2.80 -17.87 10.04
N LEU A 84 3.73 -18.34 9.22
CA LEU A 84 4.87 -19.13 9.70
C LEU A 84 5.73 -18.35 10.69
N GLN A 85 6.05 -17.08 10.42
CA GLN A 85 6.84 -16.27 11.35
C GLN A 85 6.14 -16.12 12.71
N ALA A 86 4.84 -15.83 12.72
CA ALA A 86 4.06 -15.72 13.96
C ALA A 86 4.04 -17.05 14.76
N LEU A 87 3.83 -18.18 14.09
CA LEU A 87 3.85 -19.49 14.73
C LEU A 87 5.23 -19.87 15.28
N ASN A 88 6.31 -19.53 14.58
CA ASN A 88 7.66 -19.74 15.10
C ASN A 88 7.93 -18.90 16.36
N THR A 89 7.45 -17.64 16.40
CA THR A 89 7.56 -16.82 17.62
C THR A 89 6.79 -17.44 18.79
N GLN A 90 5.57 -17.91 18.55
CA GLN A 90 4.78 -18.60 19.57
C GLN A 90 5.45 -19.91 20.03
N LEU A 91 6.06 -20.65 19.11
CA LEU A 91 6.83 -21.85 19.43
C LEU A 91 8.01 -21.52 20.36
N ASP A 92 8.76 -20.47 20.04
CA ASP A 92 9.91 -20.03 20.85
C ASP A 92 9.46 -19.59 22.25
N GLU A 93 8.32 -18.92 22.35
CA GLU A 93 7.73 -18.53 23.64
C GLU A 93 7.25 -19.75 24.44
N ALA A 94 6.51 -20.66 23.82
CA ALA A 94 6.04 -21.90 24.46
C ALA A 94 7.22 -22.78 24.91
N ALA A 95 8.30 -22.84 24.14
CA ALA A 95 9.51 -23.56 24.50
C ALA A 95 10.23 -22.93 25.70
N LYS A 96 10.28 -21.59 25.78
CA LYS A 96 10.85 -20.86 26.92
C LYS A 96 10.03 -21.02 28.20
N LEU A 97 8.71 -21.14 28.07
CA LEU A 97 7.77 -21.32 29.18
C LEU A 97 7.55 -22.80 29.54
N GLU A 98 8.29 -23.72 28.91
CA GLU A 98 8.18 -25.17 29.14
C GLU A 98 6.78 -25.75 28.86
N HIS A 99 6.00 -25.09 28.00
CA HIS A 99 4.69 -25.56 27.54
C HIS A 99 4.86 -26.58 26.41
N TYR A 100 5.36 -27.77 26.75
CA TYR A 100 5.76 -28.78 25.78
C TYR A 100 4.60 -29.31 24.91
N GLU A 101 3.39 -29.43 25.46
CA GLU A 101 2.21 -29.85 24.69
C GLU A 101 1.81 -28.80 23.65
N GLU A 102 1.84 -27.52 24.02
CA GLU A 102 1.55 -26.40 23.13
C GLU A 102 2.64 -26.27 22.05
N ALA A 103 3.90 -26.42 22.43
CA ALA A 103 5.01 -26.43 21.48
C ALA A 103 4.91 -27.60 20.47
N ALA A 104 4.41 -28.77 20.89
CA ALA A 104 4.18 -29.89 19.98
C ALA A 104 3.08 -29.55 18.94
N LYS A 105 1.94 -29.01 19.40
CA LYS A 105 0.85 -28.56 18.50
C LYS A 105 1.32 -27.50 17.51
N LEU A 106 2.10 -26.53 17.98
CA LEU A 106 2.68 -25.48 17.13
C LEU A 106 3.65 -26.04 16.08
N ARG A 107 4.42 -27.09 16.39
CA ARG A 107 5.28 -27.79 15.42
C ARG A 107 4.47 -28.46 14.32
N ASP A 108 3.39 -29.13 14.69
CA ASP A 108 2.50 -29.81 13.73
C ASP A 108 1.82 -28.78 12.82
N ASP A 109 1.32 -27.68 13.37
CA ASP A 109 0.71 -26.59 12.61
C ASP A 109 1.71 -25.94 11.62
N ILE A 110 2.96 -25.74 12.04
CA ILE A 110 4.03 -25.25 11.18
C ILE A 110 4.32 -26.23 10.04
N ALA A 111 4.37 -27.54 10.31
CA ALA A 111 4.62 -28.57 9.31
C ALA A 111 3.50 -28.58 8.26
N VAL A 112 2.23 -28.57 8.68
CA VAL A 112 1.07 -28.53 7.77
C VAL A 112 1.09 -27.30 6.86
N ILE A 113 1.48 -26.14 7.39
CA ILE A 113 1.54 -24.89 6.60
C ILE A 113 2.70 -24.91 5.60
N ARG A 114 3.85 -25.50 5.97
CA ARG A 114 4.99 -25.67 5.05
C ARG A 114 4.62 -26.60 3.90
N GLU A 115 4.05 -27.77 4.19
CA GLU A 115 3.60 -28.73 3.17
C GLU A 115 2.57 -28.13 2.20
N ARG A 116 1.64 -27.31 2.72
CA ARG A 116 0.66 -26.61 1.87
C ARG A 116 1.26 -25.45 1.06
N GLY A 117 2.28 -24.77 1.61
CA GLY A 117 2.95 -23.64 0.97
C GLY A 117 3.89 -24.04 -0.16
N ASP A 118 4.46 -25.25 -0.11
CA ASP A 118 5.40 -25.78 -1.11
C ASP A 118 4.70 -26.24 -2.42
N GLY A 119 3.37 -26.22 -2.47
CA GLY A 119 2.56 -26.59 -3.66
C GLY A 119 2.41 -25.50 -4.73
N HIS A 120 2.87 -24.27 -4.50
CA HIS A 120 2.73 -23.14 -5.44
C HIS A 120 4.07 -22.50 -5.82
N GLY A 121 5.06 -23.35 -6.12
CA GLY A 121 6.43 -22.95 -6.49
C GLY A 121 6.88 -23.32 -7.91
N HIS A 122 5.98 -23.66 -8.84
CA HIS A 122 6.34 -23.91 -10.25
C HIS A 122 5.30 -23.29 -11.20
N GLN A 123 5.59 -22.07 -11.64
CA GLN A 123 5.25 -21.55 -12.97
C GLN A 123 5.97 -20.20 -13.14
N ALA A 124 7.17 -20.29 -13.71
CA ALA A 124 7.85 -19.21 -14.43
C ALA A 124 8.27 -19.79 -15.77
#